data_AF-A0A970RDP7-F1
#
_entry.id   AF-A0A970RDP7-F1
#
_cell.length_a   1.000
_cell.length_b   1.000
_cell.length_c   1.000
_cell.angle_alpha   90.00
_cell.angle_beta   90.00
_cell.angle_gamma   90.00
#
_symmetry.space_group_name_H-M   'P 1'
#
loop_
_entity.id
_entity.type
_entity.pdbx_description
1 polymer ?
#
loop_
_entity_poly.entity_id
_entity_poly.type
_entity_poly.pdbx_seq_one_letter_code
_entity_poly.pdbx_strand_id
1 'polypeptide(L)'
;MARRKKKKQASHKFSTVTFKLGRLQKKSLDQHCKARGLTQIKLVKKAIEDYLSLPYEQPAPKMFISPNQLDLFEEALRASEAEEVYQEKSSEN
;
A
#
# COMPACT_ATOMS: atom_id res chain seq x y z
N MET A 1 19.40 39.34 33.13
CA MET A 1 18.40 38.27 32.91
C MET A 1 18.23 38.01 31.41
N ALA A 2 18.81 36.94 30.87
CA ALA A 2 18.74 36.63 29.43
C ALA A 2 17.30 36.31 28.99
N ARG A 3 16.76 37.03 28.00
CA ARG A 3 15.44 36.76 27.41
C ARG A 3 15.47 35.39 26.73
N ARG A 4 14.73 34.42 27.27
CA ARG A 4 14.50 33.11 26.64
C ARG A 4 13.84 33.35 25.27
N LYS A 5 14.57 33.10 24.18
CA LYS A 5 14.01 33.15 22.81
C LYS A 5 12.89 32.11 22.71
N LYS A 6 11.64 32.54 22.46
CA LYS A 6 10.51 31.64 22.23
C LYS A 6 10.81 30.79 20.98
N LYS A 7 10.85 29.46 21.12
CA LYS A 7 10.91 28.54 19.97
C LYS A 7 9.68 28.81 19.09
N LYS A 8 9.90 29.11 17.81
CA LYS A 8 8.81 29.24 16.83
C LYS A 8 8.20 27.84 16.65
N GLN A 9 6.90 27.70 16.91
CA GLN A 9 6.17 26.47 16.59
C GLN A 9 6.26 26.25 15.07
N ALA A 10 6.60 25.02 14.68
CA ALA A 10 6.53 24.62 13.28
C ALA A 10 5.09 24.77 12.80
N SER A 11 4.88 25.41 11.65
CA SER A 11 3.55 25.47 11.06
C SER A 11 3.18 24.08 10.57
N HIS A 12 2.11 23.51 11.13
CA HIS A 12 1.53 22.31 10.56
C HIS A 12 1.00 22.65 9.17
N LYS A 13 1.59 22.06 8.13
CA LYS A 13 1.10 22.15 6.77
C LYS A 13 0.00 21.11 6.60
N PHE A 14 -1.23 21.57 6.43
CA PHE A 14 -2.38 20.71 6.14
C PHE A 14 -2.61 20.66 4.63
N SER A 15 -2.93 19.49 4.10
CA SER A 15 -3.41 19.30 2.72
C SER A 15 -4.92 19.07 2.72
N THR A 16 -5.60 19.60 1.70
CA THR A 16 -7.05 19.44 1.54
C THR A 16 -7.34 18.21 0.68
N VAL A 17 -8.24 17.35 1.15
CA VAL A 17 -8.77 16.23 0.37
C VAL A 17 -10.25 16.48 0.13
N THR A 18 -10.66 16.48 -1.15
CA THR A 18 -12.05 16.67 -1.57
C THR A 18 -12.62 15.41 -2.17
N PHE A 19 -13.84 15.05 -1.79
CA PHE A 19 -14.54 13.87 -2.29
C PHE A 19 -15.87 14.30 -2.91
N LYS A 20 -16.19 13.73 -4.07
CA LYS A 20 -17.54 13.79 -4.63
C LYS A 20 -18.32 12.58 -4.10
N LEU A 21 -19.53 12.82 -3.60
CA LEU A 21 -20.42 11.79 -3.10
C LEU A 21 -21.75 11.86 -3.86
N GLY A 22 -22.31 10.69 -4.16
CA GLY A 22 -23.67 10.60 -4.67
C GLY A 22 -24.70 11.08 -3.63
N ARG A 23 -25.88 11.51 -4.10
CA ARG A 23 -26.93 12.04 -3.23
C ARG A 23 -27.37 11.04 -2.14
N LEU A 24 -27.51 9.77 -2.49
CA LEU A 24 -27.89 8.71 -1.54
C LEU A 24 -26.78 8.40 -0.53
N GLN A 25 -25.53 8.36 -0.99
CA GLN A 25 -24.36 8.15 -0.13
C GLN A 25 -24.24 9.27 0.91
N LYS A 26 -24.41 10.52 0.48
CA LYS A 26 -24.40 11.68 1.37
C LYS A 26 -25.51 11.60 2.41
N LYS A 27 -26.74 11.26 2.00
CA LYS A 27 -27.88 11.12 2.91
C LYS A 27 -27.64 10.03 3.96
N SER A 28 -27.15 8.87 3.53
CA SER A 28 -26.81 7.76 4.42
C SER A 28 -25.71 8.15 5.42
N LEU A 29 -24.65 8.80 4.93
CA LEU A 29 -23.53 9.28 5.75
C LEU A 29 -24.01 10.27 6.82
N ASP A 30 -24.89 11.20 6.44
CA ASP A 30 -25.44 12.21 7.36
C ASP A 30 -26.31 11.57 8.45
N GLN A 31 -27.16 10.62 8.08
CA GLN A 31 -27.99 9.89 9.05
C GLN A 31 -27.14 9.09 10.03
N HIS A 32 -26.11 8.41 9.54
CA HIS A 32 -25.17 7.66 10.39
C HIS A 32 -24.39 8.59 11.34
N CYS A 33 -23.92 9.74 10.84
CA CYS A 33 -23.23 10.74 11.66
C CYS A 33 -24.13 11.31 12.76
N LYS A 34 -25.39 11.61 12.44
CA LYS A 34 -26.40 12.09 13.40
C LYS A 34 -26.66 11.07 14.51
N ALA A 35 -26.85 9.80 14.15
CA ALA A 35 -27.13 8.74 15.12
C ALA A 35 -26.01 8.53 16.14
N ARG A 36 -24.75 8.79 15.75
CA ARG A 36 -23.57 8.60 16.62
C ARG A 36 -23.00 9.90 17.21
N GLY A 37 -23.61 11.06 16.94
CA GLY A 37 -23.07 12.35 17.36
C GLY A 37 -21.67 12.65 16.77
N LEU A 38 -21.40 12.18 15.55
CA LEU A 38 -20.13 12.36 14.85
C LEU A 38 -20.25 13.38 13.73
N THR A 39 -19.12 13.99 13.34
CA THR A 39 -19.02 14.74 12.09
C THR A 39 -18.48 13.84 10.98
N GLN A 40 -18.82 14.13 9.73
CA GLN A 40 -18.30 13.39 8.57
C GLN A 40 -16.76 13.34 8.58
N ILE A 41 -16.12 14.47 8.90
CA ILE A 41 -14.65 14.57 8.99
C ILE A 41 -14.12 13.62 10.06
N LYS A 42 -14.74 13.57 11.25
CA LYS A 42 -14.31 12.70 12.35
C LYS A 42 -14.50 11.23 11.99
N LEU A 43 -15.58 10.90 11.27
CA LEU A 43 -15.83 9.55 10.77
C LEU A 43 -14.76 9.12 9.78
N VAL A 44 -14.45 9.96 8.78
CA VAL A 44 -13.40 9.67 7.79
C VAL A 44 -12.04 9.51 8.47
N LYS A 45 -11.67 10.43 9.37
CA LYS A 45 -10.41 10.36 10.12
C LYS A 45 -10.29 9.09 10.95
N LYS A 46 -11.36 8.67 11.62
CA LYS A 46 -11.38 7.43 12.41
C LYS A 46 -11.28 6.19 11.52
N ALA A 47 -11.90 6.20 10.35
CA ALA A 47 -11.83 5.07 9.41
C ALA A 47 -10.43 4.90 8.79
N ILE A 48 -9.69 6.00 8.60
CA ILE A 48 -8.31 5.95 8.08
C ILE A 48 -7.25 5.81 9.18
N GLU A 49 -7.62 5.97 10.46
CA GLU A 49 -6.71 5.99 11.60
C GLU A 49 -5.86 4.70 11.67
N ASP A 50 -6.50 3.56 11.48
CA ASP A 50 -5.84 2.24 11.48
C ASP A 50 -4.77 2.16 10.38
N TYR A 51 -5.02 2.76 9.21
CA TYR A 51 -4.09 2.76 8.08
C TYR A 51 -2.95 3.77 8.23
N LEU A 52 -3.18 4.87 8.97
CA LEU A 52 -2.16 5.88 9.25
C LEU A 52 -1.21 5.48 10.38
N SER A 53 -1.62 4.53 11.22
CA SER A 53 -0.79 3.99 12.31
C SER A 53 0.33 3.06 11.81
N LEU A 54 0.23 2.60 10.56
CA LEU A 54 1.27 1.81 9.91
C LEU A 54 2.45 2.73 9.57
N PRO A 55 3.71 2.29 9.77
CA PRO A 55 4.86 3.05 9.31
C PRO A 55 4.69 3.33 7.82
N TYR A 56 4.85 4.61 7.44
CA TYR A 56 4.74 5.14 6.07
C TYR A 56 5.61 4.35 5.06
N GLU A 57 6.60 3.67 5.61
CA GLU A 57 7.49 2.74 4.96
C GLU A 57 7.01 1.33 5.33
N GLN A 58 6.00 0.81 4.61
CA GLN A 58 5.91 -0.64 4.51
C GLN A 58 7.25 -1.07 3.89
N PRO A 59 8.14 -1.80 4.59
CA PRO A 59 9.22 -2.45 3.89
C PRO A 59 8.54 -3.28 2.81
N ALA A 60 9.00 -3.16 1.56
CA ALA A 60 8.56 -4.05 0.48
C ALA A 60 8.40 -5.46 1.06
N PRO A 61 7.30 -6.19 0.76
CA PRO A 61 7.01 -7.47 1.39
C PRO A 61 8.30 -8.25 1.42
N LYS A 62 8.75 -8.66 2.63
CA LYS A 62 10.03 -9.36 2.80
C LYS A 62 10.01 -10.51 1.81
N MET A 63 10.69 -10.35 0.68
CA MET A 63 10.81 -11.40 -0.31
C MET A 63 11.49 -12.51 0.45
N PHE A 64 10.76 -13.60 0.69
CA PHE A 64 11.31 -14.76 1.38
C PHE A 64 12.33 -15.34 0.41
N ILE A 65 13.59 -14.92 0.55
CA ILE A 65 14.71 -15.50 -0.18
C ILE A 65 14.85 -16.90 0.41
N SER A 66 14.28 -17.90 -0.26
CA SER A 66 14.54 -19.28 0.10
C SER A 66 16.01 -19.57 -0.20
N PRO A 67 16.72 -20.33 0.66
CA PRO A 67 17.96 -20.94 0.21
C PRO A 67 17.62 -21.72 -1.08
N ASN A 68 18.35 -21.46 -2.16
CA ASN A 68 18.21 -22.11 -3.49
C ASN A 68 17.24 -21.47 -4.49
N GLN A 69 16.88 -20.19 -4.34
CA GLN A 69 16.08 -19.50 -5.38
C GLN A 69 16.79 -19.44 -6.75
N LEU A 70 18.13 -19.47 -6.79
CA LEU A 70 18.91 -19.45 -8.03
C LEU A 70 18.89 -20.81 -8.76
N ASP A 71 18.75 -21.91 -8.01
CA ASP A 71 18.73 -23.27 -8.56
C ASP A 71 17.51 -23.49 -9.47
N LEU A 72 16.40 -22.81 -9.19
CA LEU A 72 15.19 -22.84 -10.03
C LEU A 72 15.44 -22.33 -11.46
N PHE A 73 16.38 -21.39 -11.63
CA PHE A 73 16.73 -20.88 -12.97
C PHE A 73 17.65 -21.85 -13.72
N GLU A 74 18.53 -22.56 -13.01
CA GLU A 74 19.36 -23.61 -13.62
C GLU A 74 18.52 -24.80 -14.07
N GLU A 75 17.54 -25.21 -13.26
CA GLU A 75 16.60 -26.28 -13.62
C GLU A 75 15.75 -25.88 -14.84
N ALA A 76 15.28 -24.64 -14.89
CA ALA A 76 14.52 -24.13 -16.03
C ALA A 76 15.37 -24.07 -17.31
N LEU A 77 16.64 -23.62 -17.22
CA LEU A 77 17.56 -23.59 -18.37
C LEU A 77 17.81 -25.00 -18.92
N ARG A 78 18.11 -25.95 -18.02
CA ARG A 78 18.34 -27.36 -18.40
C ARG A 78 17.09 -27.99 -19.03
N ALA A 79 15.89 -27.63 -18.55
CA ALA A 79 14.65 -28.10 -19.12
C ALA A 79 14.40 -27.54 -20.54
N SER A 80 14.68 -26.24 -20.77
CA SER A 80 14.56 -25.65 -22.12
C SER A 80 15.56 -26.23 -23.11
N GLU A 81 16.81 -26.43 -22.70
CA GLU A 81 17.84 -27.05 -23.54
C GLU A 81 17.48 -28.50 -23.90
N ALA A 82 16.89 -29.25 -22.96
CA ALA A 82 16.41 -30.60 -23.24
C ALA A 82 15.26 -30.61 -24.26
N GLU A 83 14.32 -29.66 -24.19
CA GLU A 83 13.22 -29.55 -25.16
C GLU A 83 13.71 -29.20 -26.58
N GLU A 84 14.71 -28.33 -26.71
CA GLU A 84 15.33 -28.02 -28.01
C GLU A 84 16.00 -29.26 -28.64
N VAL A 85 16.71 -30.05 -27.84
CA VAL A 85 17.35 -31.31 -28.30
C VAL A 85 16.32 -32.36 -28.75
N TYR A 86 15.14 -32.41 -28.12
CA TYR A 86 14.07 -33.29 -28.57
C TYR A 86 13.43 -32.82 -29.87
N GLN A 87 13.25 -31.50 -30.06
CA GLN A 87 12.68 -30.92 -31.28
C GLN A 87 13.57 -31.18 -32.51
N GLU A 88 14.88 -31.01 -32.37
CA GLU A 88 15.86 -31.26 -33.44
C GLU A 88 15.82 -32.72 -33.91
N LYS A 89 15.83 -33.68 -32.98
CA LYS A 89 15.76 -35.12 -33.30
C LYS A 89 14.46 -35.55 -33.98
N SER A 90 13.35 -34.87 -33.71
CA SER A 90 12.07 -35.11 -34.39
C SER A 90 11.98 -34.47 -35.77
N SER A 91 12.85 -33.50 -36.09
CA SER A 91 12.93 -32.87 -37.41
C SER A 91 13.90 -33.55 -38.38
N GLU A 92 14.79 -34.41 -37.86
CA GLU A 92 15.77 -35.20 -38.63
C GLU A 92 15.27 -36.59 -39.06
N ASN A 93 14.06 -37.00 -38.67
CA ASN A 93 13.41 -38.25 -39.13
C ASN A 93 12.33 -37.99 -40.19
#